data_AF-A0A2G2W261-F1
#
_entry.id   AF-A0A2G2W261-F1
#
_cell.length_a   1.000
_cell.length_b   1.000
_cell.length_c   1.000
_cell.angle_alpha   90.00
_cell.angle_beta   90.00
_cell.angle_gamma   90.00
#
_symmetry.space_group_name_H-M   'P 1'
#
loop_
_entity.id
_entity.type
_entity.pdbx_description
1 polymer ?
#
loop_
_entity_poly.entity_id
_entity_poly.type
_entity_poly.pdbx_seq_one_letter_code
_entity_poly.pdbx_strand_id
1 'polypeptide(L)'
;MKILDPTLILCLNDRYGGVVGAFVTALDDVQEKKFQSASDHVESANYYAMNCEEAFASRNVKDDGISKGDNLVMYFSLSAGVIINVLGGN
;
A
#
# COMPACT_ATOMS: atom_id res chain seq x y z
N MET A 1 0.50 -20.63 22.08
CA MET A 1 -0.11 -19.84 21.00
C MET A 1 0.26 -18.39 21.26
N LYS A 2 1.10 -17.76 20.43
CA LYS A 2 1.41 -16.33 20.62
C LYS A 2 0.15 -15.54 20.26
N ILE A 3 -0.39 -14.81 21.23
CA ILE A 3 -1.48 -13.86 20.97
C ILE A 3 -0.87 -12.77 20.09
N LEU A 4 -1.36 -12.66 18.85
CA LEU A 4 -0.97 -11.58 17.94
C LEU A 4 -1.53 -10.27 18.48
N ASP A 5 -0.72 -9.22 18.46
CA ASP A 5 -1.13 -7.88 18.87
C ASP A 5 -2.35 -7.44 18.02
N PRO A 6 -3.45 -6.94 18.61
CA PRO A 6 -4.62 -6.48 17.85
C PRO A 6 -4.30 -5.43 16.77
N THR A 7 -3.31 -4.56 16.99
CA THR A 7 -2.83 -3.60 15.99
C THR A 7 -2.12 -4.31 14.84
N LEU A 8 -1.39 -5.40 15.11
CA LEU A 8 -0.80 -6.24 14.08
C LEU A 8 -1.88 -6.95 13.25
N ILE A 9 -2.96 -7.42 13.88
CA ILE A 9 -4.09 -8.04 13.17
C ILE A 9 -4.79 -7.04 12.26
N LEU A 10 -5.07 -5.83 12.77
CA LEU A 10 -5.64 -4.73 11.98
C LEU A 10 -4.76 -4.38 10.77
N CYS A 11 -3.45 -4.32 11.00
CA CYS A 11 -2.49 -4.04 9.94
C CYS A 11 -2.47 -5.11 8.87
N LEU A 12 -2.33 -6.38 9.26
CA LEU A 12 -2.23 -7.48 8.30
C LEU A 12 -3.53 -7.67 7.49
N ASN A 13 -4.70 -7.56 8.13
CA ASN A 13 -5.96 -7.87 7.46
C ASN A 13 -6.55 -6.68 6.71
N ASP A 14 -6.68 -5.52 7.36
CA ASP A 14 -7.39 -4.40 6.73
C ASP A 14 -6.45 -3.57 5.86
N ARG A 15 -5.22 -3.33 6.33
CA ARG A 15 -4.30 -2.42 5.63
C ARG A 15 -3.56 -3.13 4.51
N TYR A 16 -2.85 -4.22 4.80
CA TYR A 16 -2.17 -4.98 3.75
C TYR A 16 -3.17 -5.67 2.80
N GLY A 17 -4.36 -6.04 3.27
CA GLY A 17 -5.46 -6.42 2.38
C GLY A 17 -5.85 -5.29 1.42
N GLY A 18 -5.98 -4.05 1.93
CA GLY A 18 -6.21 -2.85 1.12
C GLY A 18 -5.08 -2.56 0.12
N VAL A 19 -3.80 -2.72 0.52
CA VAL A 19 -2.63 -2.60 -0.36
C VAL A 19 -2.75 -3.56 -1.55
N VAL A 20 -2.99 -4.84 -1.28
CA VAL A 20 -3.11 -5.87 -2.33
C VAL A 20 -4.29 -5.57 -3.24
N GLY A 21 -5.46 -5.25 -2.66
CA GLY A 21 -6.65 -4.92 -3.44
C GLY A 21 -6.44 -3.71 -4.36
N ALA A 22 -5.81 -2.65 -3.86
CA ALA A 22 -5.51 -1.45 -4.63
C ALA A 22 -4.54 -1.73 -5.79
N PHE A 23 -3.48 -2.52 -5.57
CA PHE A 23 -2.57 -2.89 -6.66
C PHE A 23 -3.23 -3.78 -7.72
N VAL A 24 -4.10 -4.71 -7.33
CA VAL A 24 -4.86 -5.54 -8.28
C VAL A 24 -5.75 -4.65 -9.15
N THR A 25 -6.52 -3.75 -8.55
CA THR A 25 -7.36 -2.82 -9.32
C THR A 25 -6.54 -1.90 -10.22
N ALA A 26 -5.37 -1.43 -9.77
CA ALA A 26 -4.48 -0.62 -10.60
C ALA A 26 -3.98 -1.39 -11.84
N LEU A 27 -3.71 -2.70 -11.71
CA LEU A 27 -3.35 -3.55 -12.85
C LEU A 27 -4.51 -3.71 -13.85
N ASP A 28 -5.73 -3.91 -13.35
CA ASP A 28 -6.94 -3.97 -14.18
C ASP A 28 -7.15 -2.65 -14.93
N ASP A 29 -7.00 -1.52 -14.24
CA ASP A 29 -7.10 -0.18 -14.85
C ASP A 29 -6.05 0.05 -15.94
N VAL A 30 -4.81 -0.43 -15.76
CA VAL A 30 -3.77 -0.37 -16.81
C VAL A 30 -4.17 -1.18 -18.04
N GLN A 31 -4.73 -2.39 -17.86
CA GLN A 31 -5.20 -3.22 -18.98
C GLN A 31 -6.34 -2.54 -19.75
N GLU A 32 -7.20 -1.81 -19.04
CA GLU A 32 -8.30 -1.04 -19.60
C GLU A 32 -7.90 0.38 -20.07
N LYS A 33 -6.61 0.73 -19.99
CA LYS A 33 -6.05 2.04 -20.35
C LYS A 33 -6.62 3.22 -19.53
N LYS A 34 -7.08 2.96 -18.31
CA LYS A 34 -7.57 3.95 -17.34
C LYS A 34 -6.43 4.46 -16.46
N PHE A 35 -5.43 5.10 -17.06
CA PHE A 35 -4.16 5.38 -16.39
C PHE A 35 -4.26 6.33 -15.19
N GLN A 36 -5.17 7.32 -15.22
CA GLN A 36 -5.41 8.16 -14.04
C GLN A 36 -5.97 7.32 -12.86
N SER A 37 -6.97 6.47 -13.13
CA SER A 37 -7.54 5.56 -12.12
C SER A 37 -6.49 4.60 -11.58
N ALA A 38 -5.62 4.06 -12.45
CA ALA A 38 -4.51 3.22 -12.03
C ALA A 38 -3.55 3.97 -11.08
N SER A 39 -3.24 5.24 -11.39
CA SER A 39 -2.40 6.09 -10.53
C SER A 39 -3.06 6.33 -9.16
N ASP A 40 -4.35 6.64 -9.14
CA ASP A 40 -5.11 6.89 -7.92
C ASP A 40 -5.16 5.62 -7.01
N HIS A 41 -5.28 4.44 -7.62
CA HIS A 41 -5.21 3.17 -6.89
C HIS A 41 -3.80 2.85 -6.38
N VAL A 42 -2.74 3.17 -7.13
CA VAL A 42 -1.35 3.04 -6.66
C VAL A 42 -1.07 3.97 -5.47
N GLU A 43 -1.61 5.19 -5.47
CA GLU A 43 -1.53 6.12 -4.34
C GLU A 43 -2.31 5.59 -3.13
N SER A 44 -3.49 5.02 -3.36
CA SER A 44 -4.29 4.38 -2.31
C SER A 44 -3.55 3.23 -1.64
N ALA A 45 -2.82 2.41 -2.40
CA ALA A 45 -1.97 1.35 -1.85
C ALA A 45 -0.91 1.91 -0.89
N ASN A 46 -0.26 3.01 -1.27
CA ASN A 46 0.71 3.68 -0.39
C ASN A 46 0.06 4.22 0.88
N TYR A 47 -1.12 4.84 0.75
CA TYR A 47 -1.88 5.34 1.91
C TYR A 47 -2.26 4.21 2.89
N TYR A 48 -2.69 3.05 2.39
CA TYR A 48 -2.99 1.91 3.26
C TYR A 48 -1.76 1.43 4.04
N ALA A 49 -0.59 1.39 3.40
CA ALA A 49 0.65 1.00 4.07
C ALA A 49 1.05 2.01 5.16
N MET A 50 1.06 3.32 4.87
CA MET A 50 1.49 4.34 5.85
C MET A 50 0.64 4.37 7.13
N ASN A 51 -0.64 4.02 7.04
CA ASN A 51 -1.53 3.96 8.20
C ASN A 51 -1.14 2.87 9.22
N CYS A 52 -0.31 1.90 8.83
CA CYS A 52 0.19 0.88 9.74
C CYS A 52 1.30 1.40 10.65
N GLU A 53 2.32 2.02 10.08
CA GLU A 53 3.34 2.71 10.86
C GLU A 53 2.76 3.72 11.84
N GLU A 54 1.76 4.52 11.44
CA GLU A 54 1.08 5.47 12.33
C GLU A 54 0.39 4.79 13.51
N ALA A 55 -0.28 3.66 13.28
CA ALA A 55 -0.95 2.91 14.33
C ALA A 55 0.03 2.35 15.38
N PHE A 56 1.21 1.88 14.96
CA PHE A 56 2.27 1.43 15.87
C PHE A 56 2.95 2.61 16.58
N ALA A 57 3.23 3.70 15.86
CA ALA A 57 3.83 4.91 16.41
C ALA A 57 2.96 5.53 17.52
N SER A 58 1.63 5.51 17.36
CA SER A 58 0.68 6.01 18.39
C SER A 58 0.79 5.29 19.75
N ARG A 59 1.41 4.09 19.76
CA ARG A 59 1.61 3.26 20.95
C ARG A 59 3.06 3.28 21.45
N ASN A 60 3.94 4.12 20.89
CA ASN A 60 5.39 4.09 21.12
C ASN A 60 6.02 2.70 20.86
N VAL A 61 5.42 1.91 19.97
CA VAL A 61 5.93 0.60 19.55
C VAL A 61 6.49 0.76 18.15
N LYS A 62 7.70 0.25 17.91
CA LYS A 62 8.25 0.12 16.57
C LYS A 62 8.25 -1.36 16.19
N ASP A 63 7.59 -1.70 15.09
CA ASP A 63 7.64 -3.04 14.51
C ASP A 63 8.47 -2.99 13.22
N ASP A 64 9.69 -3.53 13.29
CA ASP A 64 10.63 -3.51 12.16
C ASP A 64 10.13 -4.31 10.95
N GLY A 65 9.20 -5.26 11.14
CA GLY A 65 8.59 -6.01 10.05
C GLY A 65 7.60 -5.14 9.27
N ILE A 66 6.73 -4.43 10.00
CA ILE A 66 5.76 -3.49 9.42
C ILE A 66 6.48 -2.33 8.73
N SER A 67 7.46 -1.70 9.38
CA SER A 67 8.26 -0.63 8.76
C SER A 67 8.93 -1.08 7.45
N LYS A 68 9.45 -2.31 7.38
CA LYS A 68 10.05 -2.83 6.14
C LYS A 68 9.01 -3.04 5.05
N GLY A 69 7.84 -3.57 5.40
CA GLY A 69 6.75 -3.78 4.45
C GLY A 69 6.20 -2.45 3.93
N ASP A 70 6.00 -1.47 4.80
CA ASP A 70 5.45 -0.15 4.43
C ASP A 70 6.43 0.58 3.48
N ASN A 71 7.73 0.54 3.79
CA ASN A 71 8.76 1.06 2.89
C ASN A 71 8.79 0.36 1.53
N LEU A 72 8.59 -0.96 1.49
CA LEU A 72 8.53 -1.71 0.24
C LEU A 72 7.34 -1.26 -0.62
N VAL A 73 6.16 -1.08 -0.01
CA VAL A 73 4.96 -0.59 -0.70
C VAL A 73 5.20 0.82 -1.23
N MET A 74 5.77 1.71 -0.43
CA MET A 74 6.09 3.07 -0.85
C MET A 74 7.01 3.11 -2.09
N TYR A 75 8.13 2.37 -2.06
CA TYR A 75 9.04 2.33 -3.21
C TYR A 75 8.41 1.71 -4.46
N PHE A 76 7.56 0.69 -4.27
CA PHE A 76 6.83 0.08 -5.37
C PHE A 76 5.80 1.05 -5.96
N SER A 77 5.03 1.76 -5.13
CA SER A 77 4.07 2.76 -5.57
C SER A 77 4.72 3.91 -6.32
N LEU A 78 5.87 4.42 -5.86
CA LEU A 78 6.64 5.44 -6.57
C LEU A 78 7.07 4.94 -7.97
N SER A 79 7.56 3.71 -8.05
CA SER A 79 8.01 3.10 -9.31
C SER A 79 6.83 2.87 -10.27
N ALA A 80 5.72 2.34 -9.76
CA ALA A 80 4.51 2.09 -10.52
C ALA A 80 3.89 3.39 -11.05
N GLY A 81 3.83 4.44 -10.22
CA GLY A 81 3.33 5.76 -10.62
C GLY A 81 4.10 6.36 -11.80
N VAL A 82 5.44 6.24 -11.82
CA VAL A 82 6.26 6.68 -12.97
C VAL A 82 5.89 5.91 -14.24
N ILE A 83 5.79 4.58 -14.15
CA ILE A 83 5.45 3.73 -15.31
C ILE A 83 4.04 4.06 -15.83
N ILE A 84 3.06 4.19 -14.94
CA ILE A 84 1.68 4.54 -15.28
C ILE A 84 1.62 5.90 -15.96
N ASN A 85 2.34 6.91 -15.47
CA ASN A 85 2.39 8.23 -16.10
C ASN A 85 2.98 8.18 -17.52
N VAL A 86 4.02 7.38 -17.75
CA VAL A 86 4.58 7.17 -19.10
C VAL A 86 3.56 6.50 -20.03
N LEU A 87 2.79 5.52 -19.53
CA LEU A 87 1.73 4.86 -20.31
C LEU A 87 0.52 5.77 -20.56
N GLY A 88 0.19 6.60 -19.56
CA GLY A 88 -0.94 7.52 -19.55
C GLY A 88 -0.79 8.70 -20.49
N GLY A 89 0.44 9.03 -20.86
CA GLY A 89 0.71 10.10 -21.81
C GLY A 89 0.24 11.45 -21.28
N ASN A 90 1.11 12.07 -20.50
CA ASN A 90 1.58 13.36 -21.02
C ASN A 90 2.68 13.08 -22.04
#